data_AF-A0A8S9YUD4-F1
#
_entry.id   AF-A0A8S9YUD4-F1
#
_cell.length_a   1.000
_cell.length_b   1.000
_cell.length_c   1.000
_cell.angle_alpha   90.00
_cell.angle_beta   90.00
_cell.angle_gamma   90.00
#
_symmetry.space_group_name_H-M   'P 1'
#
loop_
_entity.id
_entity.type
_entity.pdbx_description
1 polymer ?
#
loop_
_entity_poly.entity_id
_entity_poly.type
_entity_poly.pdbx_seq_one_letter_code
_entity_poly.pdbx_strand_id
1 'polypeptide(L)'
;MFVRGIIDRLDKTRLSRFASHASGFSGSQATVYMHKAYLEQTILILNALSFLVCLGSFAAVPFVEIQLFTRNSTNCKIENDVRCFALNTTVKWSAYSFSTGGYYLLPLLNHMINYTKENISLPIVINDAMKDLQMKWTKYQTIWPLDLMCCLNALLLDFIRRFRRMKRLIYDSAPMFCMSLMLFAIAFIRAVEIFFYYNLLTRASDLLSQVNSFIKFRANELDEFSPHQFTLVPPKIQFTLAIIGLFASVLDITLILDYMDPV
;
A
#
# COMPACT_ATOMS: atom_id res chain seq x y z
N MET A 1 -20.52 34.23 -22.03
CA MET A 1 -20.94 33.41 -23.18
C MET A 1 -19.78 32.73 -23.91
N PHE A 2 -18.59 33.32 -23.98
CA PHE A 2 -17.42 32.75 -24.67
C PHE A 2 -16.78 31.51 -24.01
N VAL A 3 -16.86 31.38 -22.67
CA VAL A 3 -16.26 30.25 -21.95
C VAL A 3 -17.12 28.97 -22.05
N ARG A 4 -18.46 29.10 -22.10
CA ARG A 4 -19.37 27.97 -22.32
C ARG A 4 -19.26 27.39 -23.74
N GLY A 5 -19.06 28.21 -24.76
CA GLY A 5 -18.88 27.75 -26.15
C GLY A 5 -17.55 27.06 -26.44
N ILE A 6 -16.50 27.34 -25.65
CA ILE A 6 -15.21 26.66 -25.73
C ILE A 6 -15.28 25.31 -24.99
N ILE A 7 -15.98 25.25 -23.85
CA ILE A 7 -16.21 24.02 -23.09
C ILE A 7 -17.16 23.07 -23.87
N ASP A 8 -18.27 23.56 -24.43
CA ASP A 8 -19.19 22.75 -25.26
C ASP A 8 -18.55 22.23 -26.57
N ARG A 9 -17.56 22.94 -27.14
CA ARG A 9 -16.79 22.44 -28.31
C ARG A 9 -15.60 21.55 -27.92
N LEU A 10 -15.18 21.56 -26.67
CA LEU A 10 -14.25 20.57 -26.10
C LEU A 10 -14.99 19.28 -25.69
N ASP A 11 -16.31 19.32 -25.51
CA ASP A 11 -17.04 18.36 -24.68
C ASP A 11 -17.59 17.09 -25.33
N LYS A 12 -17.61 16.92 -26.67
CA LYS A 12 -18.16 15.66 -27.24
C LYS A 12 -17.36 15.02 -28.35
N THR A 13 -16.49 15.76 -29.05
CA THR A 13 -15.76 15.27 -30.22
C THR A 13 -14.26 15.16 -30.02
N ARG A 14 -13.70 15.77 -28.96
CA ARG A 14 -12.24 15.76 -28.69
C ARG A 14 -11.81 14.73 -27.66
N LEU A 15 -12.72 14.33 -26.77
CA LEU A 15 -12.47 13.40 -25.67
C LEU A 15 -12.63 11.93 -26.05
N SER A 16 -13.29 11.65 -27.18
CA SER A 16 -13.27 10.32 -27.77
C SER A 16 -13.41 10.38 -29.29
N ARG A 17 -12.49 9.72 -29.99
CA ARG A 17 -12.50 9.58 -31.46
C ARG A 17 -13.72 8.82 -31.96
N PHE A 18 -14.25 7.89 -31.17
CA PHE A 18 -15.36 7.07 -31.59
C PHE A 18 -16.70 7.81 -31.47
N ALA A 19 -16.84 8.74 -30.53
CA ALA A 19 -18.02 9.59 -30.42
C ALA A 19 -18.24 10.47 -31.68
N SER A 20 -17.16 10.92 -32.32
CA SER A 20 -17.24 11.68 -33.59
C SER A 20 -17.56 10.83 -34.83
N HIS A 21 -17.25 9.53 -34.80
CA HIS A 21 -17.60 8.62 -35.89
C HIS A 21 -19.02 8.06 -35.73
N ALA A 22 -19.51 7.86 -34.51
CA ALA A 22 -20.87 7.39 -34.24
C ALA A 22 -21.96 8.30 -34.85
N SER A 23 -21.72 9.61 -34.98
CA SER A 23 -22.68 10.54 -35.61
C SER A 23 -22.81 10.42 -37.13
N GLY A 24 -21.89 9.69 -37.79
CA GLY A 24 -21.88 9.52 -39.25
C GLY A 24 -22.33 8.14 -39.74
N PHE A 25 -22.58 7.19 -38.84
CA PHE A 25 -23.01 5.84 -39.14
C PHE A 25 -24.39 5.55 -38.50
N SER A 26 -25.16 4.63 -39.08
CA SER A 26 -26.43 4.16 -38.51
C SER A 26 -26.37 2.66 -38.23
N GLY A 27 -27.17 2.18 -37.28
CA GLY A 27 -27.24 0.76 -36.92
C GLY A 27 -26.04 0.26 -36.09
N SER A 28 -25.60 -0.98 -36.34
CA SER A 28 -24.63 -1.71 -35.51
C SER A 28 -23.23 -1.06 -35.44
N GLN A 29 -22.82 -0.31 -36.46
CA GLN A 29 -21.53 0.38 -36.44
C GLN A 29 -21.53 1.55 -35.45
N ALA A 30 -22.62 2.34 -35.39
CA ALA A 30 -22.74 3.45 -34.46
C ALA A 30 -22.70 2.98 -32.99
N THR A 31 -23.29 1.82 -32.70
CA THR A 31 -23.24 1.22 -31.36
C THR A 31 -21.84 0.77 -30.96
N VAL A 32 -21.06 0.20 -31.89
CA VAL A 32 -19.66 -0.18 -31.63
C VAL A 32 -18.79 1.06 -31.38
N TYR A 33 -18.98 2.13 -32.15
CA TYR A 33 -18.29 3.40 -31.90
C TYR A 33 -18.65 4.00 -30.53
N MET A 34 -19.92 4.02 -30.13
CA MET A 34 -20.31 4.49 -28.79
C MET A 34 -19.73 3.62 -27.67
N HIS A 35 -19.69 2.30 -27.85
CA HIS A 35 -19.10 1.39 -26.88
C HIS A 35 -17.61 1.65 -26.67
N LYS A 36 -16.85 1.84 -27.76
CA LYS A 36 -15.41 2.20 -27.67
C LYS A 36 -15.15 3.56 -27.04
N ALA A 37 -16.06 4.52 -27.22
CA ALA A 37 -16.00 5.80 -26.53
C ALA A 37 -16.20 5.65 -25.01
N TYR A 38 -17.12 4.77 -24.61
CA TYR A 38 -17.35 4.44 -23.20
C TYR A 38 -16.14 3.74 -22.58
N LEU A 39 -15.56 2.75 -23.26
CA LEU A 39 -14.34 2.06 -22.82
C LEU A 39 -13.20 3.05 -22.60
N GLU A 40 -12.99 3.99 -23.52
CA GLU A 40 -11.96 5.02 -23.41
C GLU A 40 -12.09 5.91 -22.16
N GLN A 41 -13.32 6.30 -21.81
CA GLN A 41 -13.59 7.09 -20.61
C GLN A 41 -13.39 6.26 -19.34
N THR A 42 -13.84 5.00 -19.37
CA THR A 42 -13.74 4.08 -18.25
C THR A 42 -12.28 3.79 -17.90
N ILE A 43 -11.41 3.57 -18.90
CA ILE A 43 -9.95 3.37 -18.72
C ILE A 43 -9.28 4.56 -18.02
N LEU A 44 -9.71 5.81 -18.28
CA LEU A 44 -9.15 6.96 -17.55
C LEU A 44 -9.59 7.00 -16.10
N ILE A 45 -10.88 6.75 -15.84
CA ILE A 45 -11.42 6.76 -14.49
C ILE A 45 -10.70 5.70 -13.65
N LEU A 46 -10.52 4.51 -14.20
CA LEU A 46 -9.82 3.43 -13.52
C LEU A 46 -8.32 3.68 -13.36
N ASN A 47 -7.62 4.24 -14.35
CA ASN A 47 -6.23 4.67 -14.17
C ASN A 47 -6.11 5.71 -13.04
N ALA A 48 -7.05 6.64 -12.92
CA ALA A 48 -7.08 7.62 -11.83
C ALA A 48 -7.36 6.97 -10.47
N LEU A 49 -8.30 6.02 -10.39
CA LEU A 49 -8.57 5.23 -9.20
C LEU A 49 -7.35 4.40 -8.79
N SER A 50 -6.73 3.70 -9.75
CA SER A 50 -5.49 2.96 -9.58
C SER A 50 -4.41 3.86 -8.98
N PHE A 51 -4.19 5.05 -9.54
CA PHE A 51 -3.24 6.03 -9.00
C PHE A 51 -3.56 6.49 -7.57
N LEU A 52 -4.83 6.77 -7.26
CA LEU A 52 -5.26 7.11 -5.90
C LEU A 52 -5.01 5.96 -4.90
N VAL A 53 -5.20 4.72 -5.32
CA VAL A 53 -4.88 3.54 -4.51
C VAL A 53 -3.36 3.43 -4.30
N CYS A 54 -2.54 3.65 -5.33
CA CYS A 54 -1.08 3.64 -5.18
C CYS A 54 -0.61 4.76 -4.25
N LEU A 55 -1.21 5.96 -4.32
CA LEU A 55 -0.94 7.07 -3.40
C LEU A 55 -1.38 6.75 -1.96
N GLY A 56 -2.57 6.14 -1.80
CA GLY A 56 -3.08 5.73 -0.50
C GLY A 56 -2.18 4.69 0.16
N SER A 57 -1.73 3.69 -0.62
CA SER A 57 -0.70 2.75 -0.21
C SER A 57 0.56 3.53 0.18
N PHE A 58 1.07 4.37 -0.72
CA PHE A 58 2.30 5.15 -0.54
C PHE A 58 2.35 6.01 0.72
N ALA A 59 1.25 6.70 1.05
CA ALA A 59 1.24 7.80 2.02
C ALA A 59 0.49 7.50 3.33
N ALA A 60 -0.57 6.67 3.31
CA ALA A 60 -1.55 6.66 4.39
C ALA A 60 -1.35 5.51 5.40
N VAL A 61 -0.64 4.44 5.05
CA VAL A 61 -0.65 3.23 5.88
C VAL A 61 0.64 3.11 6.72
N PRO A 62 0.56 3.20 8.06
CA PRO A 62 1.70 2.81 8.90
C PRO A 62 2.00 1.33 8.66
N PHE A 63 3.27 1.02 8.40
CA PHE A 63 3.69 -0.29 7.88
C PHE A 63 3.82 -1.31 8.98
N VAL A 64 4.23 -0.88 10.15
CA VAL A 64 4.27 -1.75 11.32
C VAL A 64 3.72 -0.93 12.46
N GLU A 65 2.70 -1.46 13.13
CA GLU A 65 2.18 -0.88 14.35
C GLU A 65 2.26 -1.94 15.44
N ILE A 66 3.01 -1.63 16.50
CA ILE A 66 3.18 -2.49 17.67
C ILE A 66 2.52 -1.78 18.83
N GLN A 67 1.59 -2.47 19.47
CA GLN A 67 0.91 -2.02 20.68
C GLN A 67 1.52 -2.73 21.88
N LEU A 68 1.91 -1.96 22.88
CA LEU A 68 2.23 -2.50 24.20
C LEU A 68 0.96 -2.40 25.06
N PHE A 69 0.56 -3.50 25.70
CA PHE A 69 -0.57 -3.51 26.63
C PHE A 69 -0.10 -3.79 28.06
N THR A 70 -0.72 -3.08 29.01
CA THR A 70 -0.77 -3.40 30.45
C THR A 70 -2.22 -3.46 30.89
N ARG A 71 -2.59 -4.38 31.79
CA ARG A 71 -3.94 -4.39 32.37
C ARG A 71 -3.88 -4.13 33.88
N ASN A 72 -4.01 -2.86 34.26
CA ASN A 72 -4.83 -2.37 35.37
C ASN A 72 -4.57 -0.87 35.59
N SER A 73 -5.51 -0.02 35.15
CA SER A 73 -5.49 1.42 35.45
C SER A 73 -5.67 1.73 36.94
N THR A 74 -6.07 0.75 37.75
CA THR A 74 -6.38 0.95 39.16
C THR A 74 -5.17 0.81 40.10
N ASN A 75 -4.07 0.17 39.66
CA ASN A 75 -2.90 -0.10 40.51
C ASN A 75 -1.64 0.73 40.15
N CYS A 76 -1.56 1.40 39.01
CA CYS A 76 -0.55 2.44 38.79
C CYS A 76 -1.02 3.78 39.37
N LYS A 77 -1.06 3.87 40.69
CA LYS A 77 -1.01 5.15 41.40
C LYS A 77 0.40 5.33 41.88
N ILE A 78 1.24 6.06 41.15
CA ILE A 78 2.39 6.84 41.65
C ILE A 78 3.04 7.49 40.41
N GLU A 79 3.03 8.83 40.37
CA GLU A 79 3.55 9.66 39.28
C GLU A 79 5.08 9.56 39.06
N ASN A 80 5.82 8.71 39.77
CA ASN A 80 7.30 8.74 39.74
C ASN A 80 8.03 7.38 39.84
N ASP A 81 7.35 6.24 39.65
CA ASP A 81 8.06 4.95 39.62
C ASP A 81 8.34 4.52 38.17
N VAL A 82 9.63 4.42 37.83
CA VAL A 82 10.17 3.97 36.52
C VAL A 82 9.68 2.56 36.14
N ARG A 83 9.04 1.86 37.08
CA ARG A 83 8.45 0.52 36.94
C ARG A 83 6.98 0.52 36.49
N CYS A 84 6.28 1.66 36.55
CA CYS A 84 4.87 1.78 36.17
C CYS A 84 4.72 2.49 34.82
N PHE A 85 5.27 1.90 33.75
CA PHE A 85 4.92 2.33 32.40
C PHE A 85 3.52 1.80 32.05
N ALA A 86 2.48 2.51 32.49
CA ALA A 86 1.14 2.37 31.94
C ALA A 86 1.14 2.92 30.50
N LEU A 87 1.66 2.15 29.57
CA LEU A 87 1.81 2.58 28.18
C LEU A 87 0.88 1.78 27.30
N ASN A 88 -0.29 2.35 27.01
CA ASN A 88 -1.02 2.05 25.76
C ASN A 88 -0.28 2.73 24.60
N THR A 89 1.01 2.41 24.44
CA THR A 89 1.86 3.02 23.41
C THR A 89 1.72 2.26 22.12
N THR A 90 1.34 2.99 21.09
CA THR A 90 1.40 2.54 19.71
C THR A 90 2.75 2.98 19.12
N VAL A 91 3.67 2.04 18.92
CA VAL A 91 4.88 2.30 18.13
C VAL A 91 4.52 2.11 16.67
N LYS A 92 4.67 3.15 15.85
CA LYS A 92 4.37 3.12 14.41
C LYS A 92 5.64 3.29 13.60
N TRP A 93 5.81 2.48 12.57
CA TRP A 93 6.94 2.54 11.65
C TRP A 93 6.45 3.00 10.29
N SER A 94 7.00 4.12 9.81
CA SER A 94 6.82 4.56 8.42
C SER A 94 7.86 3.90 7.53
N ALA A 95 7.53 3.58 6.27
CA ALA A 95 8.43 2.89 5.32
C ALA A 95 9.82 3.53 5.20
N TYR A 96 9.92 4.86 5.36
CA TYR A 96 11.19 5.58 5.20
C TYR A 96 12.10 5.56 6.42
N SER A 97 11.60 5.13 7.59
CA SER A 97 12.33 5.34 8.84
C SER A 97 12.28 4.13 9.76
N PHE A 98 13.09 3.13 9.41
CA PHE A 98 13.43 2.04 10.34
C PHE A 98 14.02 2.59 11.64
N SER A 99 14.84 3.65 11.54
CA SER A 99 15.52 4.26 12.69
C SER A 99 14.56 4.90 13.69
N THR A 100 13.49 5.58 13.24
CA THR A 100 12.48 6.12 14.17
C THR A 100 11.71 5.00 14.86
N GLY A 101 11.36 3.95 14.13
CA GLY A 101 10.69 2.78 14.70
C GLY A 101 11.55 2.07 15.74
N GLY A 102 12.82 1.83 15.41
CA GLY A 102 13.81 1.24 16.31
C GLY A 102 14.12 2.14 17.51
N TYR A 103 14.13 3.46 17.34
CA TYR A 103 14.35 4.42 18.43
C TYR A 103 13.30 4.29 19.55
N TYR A 104 12.03 4.02 19.19
CA TYR A 104 10.97 3.82 20.19
C TYR A 104 10.86 2.36 20.67
N LEU A 105 11.14 1.37 19.80
CA LEU A 105 11.03 -0.04 20.18
C LEU A 105 12.21 -0.50 21.06
N LEU A 106 13.44 -0.06 20.76
CA LEU A 106 14.65 -0.55 21.43
C LEU A 106 14.66 -0.24 22.95
N PRO A 107 14.25 0.96 23.43
CA PRO A 107 14.14 1.21 24.86
C PRO A 107 13.13 0.29 25.55
N LEU A 108 12.00 -0.01 24.90
CA LEU A 108 10.99 -0.94 25.43
C LEU A 108 11.55 -2.35 25.53
N LEU A 109 12.25 -2.81 24.49
CA LEU A 109 12.90 -4.12 24.49
C LEU A 109 14.02 -4.21 25.55
N ASN A 110 14.83 -3.16 25.72
CA ASN A 110 15.87 -3.08 26.74
C ASN A 110 15.30 -3.10 28.17
N HIS A 111 14.15 -2.45 28.38
CA HIS A 111 13.44 -2.54 29.65
C HIS A 111 13.01 -3.99 29.93
N MET A 112 12.52 -4.73 28.93
CA MET A 112 12.16 -6.14 29.09
C MET A 112 13.36 -7.04 29.36
N ILE A 113 14.49 -6.79 28.72
CA ILE A 113 15.75 -7.47 29.04
C ILE A 113 16.05 -7.33 30.53
N ASN A 114 16.01 -6.09 31.05
CA ASN A 114 16.26 -5.81 32.46
C ASN A 114 15.21 -6.44 33.40
N TYR A 115 13.95 -6.54 32.98
CA TYR A 115 12.88 -7.18 33.75
C TYR A 115 13.10 -8.69 33.89
N THR A 116 13.54 -9.35 32.81
CA THR A 116 13.75 -10.80 32.82
C THR A 116 14.99 -11.27 33.61
N LYS A 117 15.89 -10.34 33.98
CA LYS A 117 17.08 -10.45 34.87
C LYS A 117 18.07 -11.63 34.71
N GLU A 118 17.76 -12.69 33.96
CA GLU A 118 18.50 -13.96 33.99
C GLU A 118 18.69 -14.63 32.62
N ASN A 119 18.05 -14.13 31.55
CA ASN A 119 18.19 -14.74 30.23
C ASN A 119 19.32 -14.09 29.41
N ILE A 120 20.53 -14.67 29.48
CA ILE A 120 21.68 -14.31 28.62
C ILE A 120 21.32 -14.43 27.12
N SER A 121 20.35 -15.29 26.79
CA SER A 121 19.87 -15.53 25.42
C SER A 121 18.97 -14.41 24.87
N LEU A 122 18.18 -13.73 25.70
CA LEU A 122 17.18 -12.76 25.25
C LEU A 122 17.80 -11.53 24.54
N PRO A 123 18.88 -10.91 25.05
CA PRO A 123 19.58 -9.83 24.34
C PRO A 123 20.12 -10.26 22.97
N ILE A 124 20.65 -11.48 22.88
CA ILE A 124 21.20 -12.03 21.62
C ILE A 124 20.08 -12.22 20.61
N VAL A 125 18.98 -12.85 21.04
CA VAL A 125 17.78 -13.06 20.23
C VAL A 125 17.21 -11.74 19.70
N ILE A 126 17.07 -10.74 20.56
CA ILE A 126 16.58 -9.41 20.17
C ILE A 126 17.51 -8.77 19.14
N ASN A 127 18.83 -8.80 19.38
CA ASN A 127 19.78 -8.18 18.47
C ASN A 127 19.78 -8.84 17.08
N ASP A 128 19.80 -10.17 17.04
CA ASP A 128 19.79 -10.92 15.77
C ASP A 128 18.47 -10.74 15.02
N ALA A 129 17.35 -10.76 15.73
CA ALA A 129 16.04 -10.51 15.14
C ALA A 129 15.90 -9.06 14.65
N MET A 130 16.42 -8.06 15.37
CA MET A 130 16.43 -6.67 14.92
C MET A 130 17.27 -6.48 13.66
N LYS A 131 18.42 -7.15 13.54
CA LYS A 131 19.24 -7.17 12.31
C LYS A 131 18.50 -7.82 11.13
N ASP A 132 17.88 -8.97 11.33
CA ASP A 132 17.11 -9.66 10.28
C ASP A 132 15.90 -8.81 9.84
N LEU A 133 15.23 -8.19 10.79
CA LEU A 133 14.10 -7.31 10.55
C LEU A 133 14.54 -6.02 9.83
N GLN A 134 15.71 -5.45 10.14
CA GLN A 134 16.32 -4.37 9.36
C GLN A 134 16.64 -4.80 7.91
N MET A 135 17.19 -5.99 7.71
CA MET A 135 17.49 -6.52 6.37
C MET A 135 16.21 -6.75 5.54
N LYS A 136 15.16 -7.29 6.14
CA LYS A 136 13.87 -7.47 5.45
C LYS A 136 13.22 -6.13 5.13
N TRP A 137 13.37 -5.17 6.03
CA TRP A 137 12.91 -3.80 5.84
C TRP A 137 13.60 -3.12 4.66
N THR A 138 14.92 -3.21 4.53
CA THR A 138 15.63 -2.61 3.40
C THR A 138 15.23 -3.24 2.06
N LYS A 139 15.01 -4.56 2.02
CA LYS A 139 14.45 -5.25 0.83
C LYS A 139 13.06 -4.75 0.46
N TYR A 140 12.24 -4.42 1.45
CA TYR A 140 10.92 -3.87 1.21
C TYR A 140 10.99 -2.43 0.68
N GLN A 141 11.86 -1.59 1.26
CA GLN A 141 12.05 -0.19 0.86
C GLN A 141 12.49 -0.03 -0.61
N THR A 142 13.21 -0.98 -1.19
CA THR A 142 13.61 -0.91 -2.60
C THR A 142 12.46 -1.17 -3.56
N ILE A 143 11.45 -1.95 -3.15
CA ILE A 143 10.35 -2.38 -4.00
C ILE A 143 9.14 -1.45 -3.85
N TRP A 144 8.87 -1.01 -2.62
CA TRP A 144 7.77 -0.10 -2.28
C TRP A 144 7.52 1.08 -3.26
N PRO A 145 8.53 1.90 -3.62
CA PRO A 145 8.29 3.04 -4.49
C PRO A 145 7.96 2.65 -5.94
N LEU A 146 8.25 1.41 -6.34
CA LEU A 146 8.04 0.95 -7.72
C LEU A 146 6.56 0.90 -8.07
N ASP A 147 5.67 0.54 -7.12
CA ASP A 147 4.22 0.52 -7.38
C ASP A 147 3.75 1.92 -7.80
N LEU A 148 4.04 2.94 -6.98
CA LEU A 148 3.66 4.32 -7.28
C LEU A 148 4.27 4.83 -8.60
N MET A 149 5.54 4.52 -8.87
CA MET A 149 6.21 4.94 -10.11
C MET A 149 5.56 4.31 -11.34
N CYS A 150 5.19 3.03 -11.28
CA CYS A 150 4.49 2.37 -12.37
C CYS A 150 3.08 2.94 -12.57
N CYS A 151 2.34 3.23 -11.50
CA CYS A 151 1.02 3.87 -11.61
C CYS A 151 1.12 5.28 -12.23
N LEU A 152 2.14 6.04 -11.85
CA LEU A 152 2.40 7.36 -12.42
C LEU A 152 2.75 7.26 -13.92
N ASN A 153 3.54 6.27 -14.31
CA ASN A 153 3.87 6.01 -15.71
C ASN A 153 2.63 5.61 -16.54
N ALA A 154 1.76 4.74 -16.02
CA ALA A 154 0.52 4.37 -16.70
C ALA A 154 -0.40 5.59 -16.93
N LEU A 155 -0.55 6.44 -15.90
CA LEU A 155 -1.31 7.68 -15.98
C LEU A 155 -0.69 8.68 -16.97
N LEU A 156 0.64 8.84 -16.95
CA LEU A 156 1.37 9.69 -17.90
C LEU A 156 1.21 9.19 -19.34
N LEU A 157 1.25 7.88 -19.58
CA LEU A 157 0.97 7.28 -20.89
C LEU A 157 -0.46 7.60 -21.35
N ASP A 158 -1.46 7.59 -20.45
CA ASP A 158 -2.83 7.96 -20.81
C ASP A 158 -2.95 9.45 -21.18
N PHE A 159 -2.25 10.33 -20.45
CA PHE A 159 -2.17 11.75 -20.81
C PHE A 159 -1.50 11.96 -22.16
N ILE A 160 -0.36 11.31 -22.42
CA ILE A 160 0.35 11.39 -23.72
C ILE A 160 -0.57 10.92 -24.84
N ARG A 161 -1.28 9.81 -24.66
CA ARG A 161 -2.25 9.27 -25.63
C ARG A 161 -3.32 10.31 -25.95
N ARG A 162 -3.98 10.88 -24.93
CA ARG A 162 -5.02 11.91 -25.09
C ARG A 162 -4.48 13.18 -25.76
N PHE A 163 -3.26 13.59 -25.43
CA PHE A 163 -2.62 14.74 -26.06
C PHE A 163 -2.30 14.51 -27.55
N ARG A 164 -1.79 13.33 -27.90
CA ARG A 164 -1.55 12.94 -29.30
C ARG A 164 -2.84 12.91 -30.12
N ARG A 165 -3.96 12.49 -29.51
CA ARG A 165 -5.30 12.55 -30.14
C ARG A 165 -5.77 13.97 -30.40
N MET A 166 -5.56 14.89 -29.47
CA MET A 166 -5.85 16.31 -29.69
C MET A 166 -5.07 16.88 -30.89
N LYS A 167 -3.89 16.31 -31.18
CA LYS A 167 -3.05 16.62 -32.36
C LYS A 167 -3.39 15.80 -33.62
N ARG A 168 -4.49 15.04 -33.64
CA ARG A 168 -4.96 14.19 -34.76
C ARG A 168 -4.03 13.04 -35.15
N LEU A 169 -3.16 12.58 -34.25
CA LEU A 169 -2.39 11.34 -34.48
C LEU A 169 -3.30 10.14 -34.17
N ILE A 170 -3.43 9.24 -35.16
CA ILE A 170 -4.47 8.19 -35.21
C ILE A 170 -4.04 6.85 -34.56
N TYR A 171 -2.74 6.65 -34.33
CA TYR A 171 -2.19 5.39 -33.85
C TYR A 171 -2.02 5.37 -32.32
N ASP A 172 -2.92 4.66 -31.65
CA ASP A 172 -2.92 4.49 -30.18
C ASP A 172 -2.52 3.09 -29.72
N SER A 173 -2.21 2.17 -30.64
CA SER A 173 -1.88 0.78 -30.31
C SER A 173 -0.67 0.66 -29.41
N ALA A 174 0.42 1.35 -29.75
CA ALA A 174 1.66 1.35 -28.97
C ALA A 174 1.47 1.89 -27.53
N PRO A 175 0.90 3.09 -27.29
CA PRO A 175 0.69 3.58 -25.93
C PRO A 175 -0.29 2.72 -25.12
N MET A 176 -1.32 2.13 -25.74
CA MET A 176 -2.26 1.23 -25.06
C MET A 176 -1.59 -0.10 -24.68
N PHE A 177 -0.76 -0.67 -25.54
CA PHE A 177 0.03 -1.86 -25.23
C PHE A 177 1.08 -1.61 -24.15
N CYS A 178 1.76 -0.45 -24.18
CA CYS A 178 2.67 -0.08 -23.10
C CYS A 178 1.93 0.13 -21.78
N MET A 179 0.72 0.69 -21.81
CA MET A 179 -0.11 0.87 -20.63
C MET A 179 -0.54 -0.48 -20.04
N SER A 180 -0.97 -1.44 -20.86
CA SER A 180 -1.32 -2.79 -20.37
C SER A 180 -0.11 -3.53 -19.78
N LEU A 181 1.07 -3.39 -20.38
CA LEU A 181 2.32 -3.91 -19.81
C LEU A 181 2.67 -3.26 -18.47
N MET A 182 2.49 -1.94 -18.34
CA MET A 182 2.71 -1.23 -17.06
C MET A 182 1.70 -1.68 -16.01
N LEU A 183 0.42 -1.84 -16.34
CA LEU A 183 -0.61 -2.35 -15.43
C LEU A 183 -0.34 -3.79 -15.00
N PHE A 184 0.19 -4.63 -15.90
CA PHE A 184 0.64 -5.97 -15.55
C PHE A 184 1.85 -5.93 -14.59
N ALA A 185 2.82 -5.06 -14.86
CA ALA A 185 3.96 -4.85 -13.98
C ALA A 185 3.53 -4.34 -12.59
N ILE A 186 2.56 -3.43 -12.52
CA ILE A 186 1.93 -2.97 -11.26
C ILE A 186 1.36 -4.15 -10.49
N ALA A 187 0.53 -4.98 -11.14
CA ALA A 187 -0.08 -6.14 -10.49
C ALA A 187 0.99 -7.12 -9.94
N PHE A 188 2.07 -7.36 -10.70
CA PHE A 188 3.18 -8.19 -10.26
C PHE A 188 3.96 -7.57 -9.09
N ILE A 189 4.31 -6.28 -9.19
CA ILE A 189 5.03 -5.54 -8.14
C ILE A 189 4.22 -5.57 -6.84
N ARG A 190 2.90 -5.34 -6.90
CA ARG A 190 2.02 -5.41 -5.74
C ARG A 190 1.99 -6.78 -5.08
N ALA A 191 1.94 -7.86 -5.87
CA ALA A 191 1.99 -9.21 -5.31
C ALA A 191 3.33 -9.48 -4.60
N VAL A 192 4.44 -9.06 -5.22
CA VAL A 192 5.78 -9.18 -4.64
C VAL A 192 5.94 -8.33 -3.39
N GLU A 193 5.42 -7.10 -3.40
CA GLU A 193 5.43 -6.18 -2.28
C GLU A 193 4.65 -6.74 -1.08
N ILE A 194 3.43 -7.27 -1.31
CA ILE A 194 2.63 -7.94 -0.28
C ILE A 194 3.40 -9.11 0.33
N PHE A 195 4.09 -9.91 -0.49
CA PHE A 195 4.90 -11.02 -0.01
C PHE A 195 6.05 -10.56 0.89
N PHE A 196 6.82 -9.55 0.48
CA PHE A 196 7.90 -9.01 1.31
C PHE A 196 7.37 -8.38 2.61
N TYR A 197 6.24 -7.68 2.52
CA TYR A 197 5.57 -7.08 3.66
C TYR A 197 5.08 -8.12 4.67
N TYR A 198 4.46 -9.21 4.19
CA TYR A 198 4.00 -10.30 5.04
C TYR A 198 5.16 -11.02 5.72
N ASN A 199 6.27 -11.23 5.02
CA ASN A 199 7.48 -11.81 5.61
C ASN A 199 8.09 -10.92 6.70
N LEU A 200 8.01 -9.60 6.52
CA LEU A 200 8.44 -8.63 7.52
C LEU A 200 7.57 -8.70 8.77
N LEU A 201 6.24 -8.72 8.61
CA LEU A 201 5.28 -8.81 9.71
C LEU A 201 5.37 -10.14 10.45
N THR A 202 5.53 -11.26 9.73
CA THR A 202 5.73 -12.57 10.34
C THR A 202 6.96 -12.55 11.23
N ARG A 203 8.06 -11.92 10.78
CA ARG A 203 9.28 -11.85 11.59
C ARG A 203 9.16 -10.93 12.79
N ALA A 204 8.47 -9.81 12.64
CA ALA A 204 8.13 -8.94 13.77
C ALA A 204 7.27 -9.72 14.79
N SER A 205 6.28 -10.48 14.32
CA SER A 205 5.43 -11.32 15.17
C SER A 205 6.25 -12.39 15.90
N ASP A 206 7.19 -13.06 15.25
CA ASP A 206 8.08 -14.04 15.89
C ASP A 206 8.90 -13.42 17.02
N LEU A 207 9.51 -12.25 16.77
CA LEU A 207 10.26 -11.49 17.78
C LEU A 207 9.37 -11.18 18.99
N LEU A 208 8.19 -10.59 18.75
CA LEU A 208 7.28 -10.20 19.82
C LEU A 208 6.76 -11.42 20.59
N SER A 209 6.48 -12.53 19.91
CA SER A 209 6.07 -13.79 20.52
C SER A 209 7.16 -14.35 21.45
N GLN A 210 8.41 -14.33 21.01
CA GLN A 210 9.56 -14.74 21.83
C GLN A 210 9.72 -13.83 23.04
N VAL A 211 9.72 -12.51 22.85
CA VAL A 211 9.82 -11.56 23.98
C VAL A 211 8.67 -11.77 24.98
N ASN A 212 7.43 -11.93 24.48
CA ASN A 212 6.26 -12.22 25.31
C ASN A 212 6.37 -13.55 26.07
N SER A 213 6.98 -14.59 25.50
CA SER A 213 7.15 -15.87 26.20
C SER A 213 8.11 -15.74 27.38
N PHE A 214 9.21 -15.00 27.21
CA PHE A 214 10.15 -14.71 28.30
C PHE A 214 9.51 -13.84 29.39
N ILE A 215 8.71 -12.84 29.00
CA ILE A 215 7.96 -12.02 29.96
C ILE A 215 6.97 -12.88 30.75
N LYS A 216 6.19 -13.75 30.08
CA LYS A 216 5.25 -14.66 30.75
C LYS A 216 5.94 -15.62 31.70
N PHE A 217 7.09 -16.16 31.31
CA PHE A 217 7.88 -17.03 32.17
C PHE A 217 8.26 -16.32 33.47
N ARG A 218 8.84 -15.11 33.37
CA ARG A 218 9.23 -14.34 34.55
C ARG A 218 8.04 -13.89 35.40
N ALA A 219 6.93 -13.52 34.76
CA ALA A 219 5.71 -13.14 35.46
C ALA A 219 5.15 -14.29 36.30
N ASN A 220 5.19 -15.52 35.77
CA ASN A 220 4.77 -16.71 36.51
C ASN A 220 5.69 -16.99 37.72
N GLU A 221 7.00 -16.74 37.62
CA GLU A 221 7.93 -16.86 38.76
C GLU A 221 7.65 -15.84 39.86
N LEU A 222 7.17 -14.65 39.48
CA LEU A 222 6.89 -13.54 40.38
C LEU A 222 5.43 -13.49 40.86
N ASP A 223 4.62 -14.53 40.54
CA ASP A 223 3.17 -14.56 40.78
C ASP A 223 2.42 -13.31 40.23
N GLU A 224 2.92 -12.73 39.14
CA GLU A 224 2.30 -11.58 38.48
C GLU A 224 1.12 -12.02 37.61
N PHE A 225 -0.09 -11.64 38.03
CA PHE A 225 -1.35 -12.02 37.39
C PHE A 225 -1.57 -11.47 35.97
N SER A 226 -0.82 -10.44 35.54
CA SER A 226 -1.03 -9.77 34.26
C SER A 226 0.21 -9.03 33.73
N PRO A 227 1.15 -9.74 33.07
CA PRO A 227 2.37 -9.10 32.60
C PRO A 227 2.15 -8.29 31.32
N HIS A 228 3.08 -7.38 31.05
CA HIS A 228 3.14 -6.58 29.83
C HIS A 228 3.21 -7.48 28.59
N GLN A 229 2.47 -7.12 27.53
CA GLN A 229 2.49 -7.89 26.28
C GLN A 229 2.58 -6.98 25.07
N PHE A 230 3.45 -7.34 24.14
CA PHE A 230 3.50 -6.73 22.81
C PHE A 230 2.50 -7.41 21.88
N THR A 231 1.78 -6.61 21.10
CA THR A 231 0.85 -7.07 20.08
C THR A 231 1.16 -6.37 18.78
N LEU A 232 1.32 -7.14 17.70
CA LEU A 232 1.41 -6.59 16.35
C LEU A 232 0.00 -6.30 15.84
N VAL A 233 -0.26 -5.06 15.39
CA VAL A 233 -1.54 -4.68 14.80
C VAL A 233 -1.60 -5.21 13.36
N PRO A 234 -2.70 -5.87 12.96
CA PRO A 234 -2.84 -6.38 11.60
C PRO A 234 -2.94 -5.23 10.59
N PRO A 235 -2.28 -5.33 9.43
CA PRO A 235 -2.20 -4.25 8.44
C PRO A 235 -3.45 -4.20 7.53
N LYS A 236 -4.63 -4.03 8.13
CA LYS A 236 -5.92 -4.17 7.43
C LYS A 236 -6.01 -3.25 6.20
N ILE A 237 -5.63 -1.98 6.37
CA ILE A 237 -5.76 -0.96 5.32
C ILE A 237 -4.81 -1.27 4.15
N GLN A 238 -3.57 -1.65 4.43
CA GLN A 238 -2.59 -1.99 3.38
C GLN A 238 -3.09 -3.15 2.52
N PHE A 239 -3.60 -4.20 3.17
CA PHE A 239 -4.11 -5.37 2.49
C PHE A 239 -5.35 -5.05 1.63
N THR A 240 -6.28 -4.26 2.16
CA THR A 240 -7.47 -3.82 1.41
C THR A 240 -7.09 -2.98 0.19
N LEU A 241 -6.18 -2.01 0.34
CA LEU A 241 -5.72 -1.18 -0.78
C LEU A 241 -5.00 -2.01 -1.84
N ALA A 242 -4.15 -2.95 -1.45
CA ALA A 242 -3.44 -3.82 -2.38
C ALA A 242 -4.40 -4.71 -3.20
N ILE A 243 -5.45 -5.27 -2.56
CA ILE A 243 -6.48 -6.05 -3.26
C ILE A 243 -7.27 -5.18 -4.24
N ILE A 244 -7.79 -4.05 -3.78
CA ILE A 244 -8.55 -3.12 -4.64
C ILE A 244 -7.69 -2.71 -5.84
N GLY A 245 -6.42 -2.40 -5.59
CA GLY A 245 -5.46 -2.07 -6.61
C GLY A 245 -5.26 -3.19 -7.63
N LEU A 246 -5.10 -4.44 -7.19
CA LEU A 246 -4.93 -5.59 -8.08
C LEU A 246 -6.17 -5.80 -8.97
N PHE A 247 -7.37 -5.72 -8.38
CA PHE A 247 -8.61 -5.78 -9.14
C PHE A 247 -8.72 -4.64 -10.16
N ALA A 248 -8.39 -3.40 -9.78
CA ALA A 248 -8.42 -2.26 -10.68
C ALA A 248 -7.45 -2.45 -11.86
N SER A 249 -6.21 -2.91 -11.60
CA SER A 249 -5.23 -3.16 -12.66
C SER A 249 -5.65 -4.26 -13.63
N VAL A 250 -6.23 -5.36 -13.15
CA VAL A 250 -6.75 -6.43 -14.01
C VAL A 250 -7.92 -5.91 -14.84
N LEU A 251 -8.85 -5.17 -14.23
CA LEU A 251 -10.00 -4.62 -14.91
C LEU A 251 -9.57 -3.61 -15.99
N ASP A 252 -8.59 -2.74 -15.70
CA ASP A 252 -8.00 -1.84 -16.69
C ASP A 252 -7.40 -2.59 -17.88
N ILE A 253 -6.63 -3.66 -17.63
CA ILE A 253 -6.06 -4.49 -18.71
C ILE A 253 -7.18 -5.06 -19.58
N THR A 254 -8.24 -5.60 -18.98
CA THR A 254 -9.36 -6.18 -19.75
C THR A 254 -10.06 -5.15 -20.62
N LEU A 255 -10.31 -3.93 -20.11
CA LEU A 255 -10.93 -2.86 -20.88
C LEU A 255 -10.02 -2.32 -21.99
N ILE A 256 -8.70 -2.29 -21.75
CA ILE A 256 -7.73 -1.91 -22.78
C ILE A 256 -7.73 -2.94 -23.91
N LEU A 257 -7.78 -4.24 -23.59
CA LEU A 257 -7.83 -5.30 -24.60
C LEU A 257 -9.12 -5.21 -25.43
N ASP A 258 -10.28 -5.08 -24.78
CA ASP A 258 -11.57 -4.92 -25.46
C ASP A 258 -11.65 -3.64 -26.32
N TYR A 259 -11.03 -2.55 -25.85
CA TYR A 259 -10.87 -1.34 -26.65
C TYR A 259 -10.00 -1.56 -27.91
N MET A 260 -8.94 -2.35 -27.77
CA MET A 260 -7.94 -2.63 -28.80
C MET A 260 -8.40 -3.64 -29.85
N ASP A 261 -9.46 -4.42 -29.58
CA ASP A 261 -10.01 -5.37 -30.55
C ASP A 261 -10.44 -4.65 -31.84
N PRO A 262 -10.08 -5.16 -33.03
CA PRO A 262 -10.42 -4.51 -34.29
C PRO A 262 -11.94 -4.45 -34.52
N VAL A 263 -12.42 -3.34 -35.10
CA VAL A 263 -13.83 -3.17 -35.56
C VAL A 263 -13.93 -3.53 -37.03
#